data_AF-L7FLR5-F1
#
_entry.id   AF-L7FLR5-F1
#
_cell.length_a   1.000
_cell.length_b   1.000
_cell.length_c   1.000
_cell.angle_alpha   90.00
_cell.angle_beta   90.00
_cell.angle_gamma   90.00
#
_symmetry.space_group_name_H-M   'P 1'
#
loop_
_entity.id
_entity.type
_entity.pdbx_description
1 polymer ?
#
loop_
_entity_poly.entity_id
_entity_poly.type
_entity_poly.pdbx_seq_one_letter_code
_entity_poly.pdbx_strand_id
1 'polypeptide(L)'
;MCVTHILEKCNKCKAGYYPQTNSPFTCQQCDDTCGNKCDQVYGYCTSCKLGYVLKLDKQSLICESCQTFDPNCQTCKENGERKCLTCVNKYRPASNGTCIKCDSTCLDNCDGTSGICTKCVSGYVPHKPQQTICQECTYFDTSSINCATNNTRTCVNCKIQMYPSAQQNGD
;
A
#
# COMPACT_ATOMS: atom_id res chain seq x y z
N MET A 1 57.56 22.15 -20.03
CA MET A 1 56.50 21.24 -20.51
C MET A 1 55.32 21.42 -19.59
N CYS A 2 54.23 22.03 -20.06
CA CYS A 2 53.00 22.14 -19.29
C CYS A 2 52.33 20.76 -19.39
N VAL A 3 52.41 19.96 -18.33
CA VAL A 3 51.63 18.72 -18.26
C VAL A 3 50.19 19.20 -18.12
N THR A 4 49.40 19.04 -19.17
CA THR A 4 47.95 19.12 -19.05
C THR A 4 47.57 18.17 -17.92
N HIS A 5 47.23 18.70 -16.74
CA HIS A 5 46.66 17.91 -15.67
C HIS A 5 45.38 17.32 -16.23
N ILE A 6 45.46 16.08 -16.70
CA ILE A 6 44.28 15.23 -16.81
C ILE A 6 43.81 15.16 -15.36
N LEU A 7 42.77 15.94 -15.02
CA LEU A 7 42.10 15.77 -13.74
C LEU A 7 41.68 14.30 -13.70
N GLU A 8 42.30 13.53 -12.81
CA GLU A 8 41.91 12.14 -12.58
C GLU A 8 40.47 12.15 -12.08
N LYS A 9 39.54 11.86 -12.99
CA LYS A 9 38.12 11.79 -12.66
C LYS A 9 37.86 10.44 -12.02
N CYS A 10 37.17 10.44 -10.88
CA CYS A 10 36.63 9.21 -10.35
C CYS A 10 35.59 8.66 -11.35
N ASN A 11 35.77 7.42 -11.81
CA ASN A 11 34.82 6.77 -12.74
C ASN A 11 33.88 5.79 -12.02
N LYS A 12 34.19 5.43 -10.77
CA LYS A 12 33.39 4.54 -9.93
C LYS A 12 33.74 4.72 -8.46
N CYS A 13 32.73 4.79 -7.62
CA CYS A 13 32.87 4.97 -6.19
C CYS A 13 32.56 3.70 -5.38
N LYS A 14 32.83 3.75 -4.07
CA LYS A 14 32.40 2.71 -3.12
C LYS A 14 30.88 2.73 -2.94
N ALA A 15 30.31 1.66 -2.37
CA ALA A 15 28.87 1.57 -2.09
C ALA A 15 28.41 2.77 -1.24
N GLY A 16 27.24 3.32 -1.57
CA GLY A 16 26.71 4.54 -0.96
C GLY A 16 27.20 5.85 -1.59
N TYR A 17 28.01 5.80 -2.64
CA TYR A 17 28.59 6.98 -3.30
C TYR A 17 28.63 6.82 -4.83
N TYR A 18 28.71 7.95 -5.53
CA TYR A 18 28.92 8.04 -6.98
C TYR A 18 29.80 9.25 -7.35
N PRO A 19 30.45 9.28 -8.53
CA PRO A 19 31.33 10.37 -8.93
C PRO A 19 30.61 11.71 -9.15
N GLN A 20 31.25 12.79 -8.71
CA GLN A 20 30.89 14.14 -9.12
C GLN A 20 31.29 14.40 -10.57
N THR A 21 30.40 15.04 -11.33
CA THR A 21 30.67 15.44 -12.73
C THR A 21 31.47 16.73 -12.84
N ASN A 22 31.70 17.42 -11.71
CA ASN A 22 32.40 18.70 -11.62
C ASN A 22 33.62 18.57 -10.72
N SER A 23 34.64 19.41 -10.95
CA SER A 23 35.84 19.48 -10.09
C SER A 23 35.45 19.66 -8.61
N PRO A 24 36.02 18.88 -7.67
CA PRO A 24 37.24 18.08 -7.79
C PRO A 24 37.08 16.66 -8.33
N PHE A 25 35.93 16.29 -8.93
CA PHE A 25 35.63 14.95 -9.46
C PHE A 25 35.75 13.83 -8.41
N THR A 26 35.40 14.15 -7.17
CA THR A 26 35.41 13.21 -6.03
C THR A 26 34.11 12.42 -5.94
N CYS A 27 34.08 11.43 -5.05
CA CYS A 27 32.85 10.69 -4.74
C CYS A 27 31.93 11.52 -3.84
N GLN A 28 30.68 11.67 -4.24
CA GLN A 28 29.59 12.22 -3.41
C GLN A 28 28.63 11.12 -2.97
N GLN A 29 27.97 11.33 -1.84
CA GLN A 29 27.05 10.34 -1.28
C GLN A 29 25.80 10.21 -2.18
N CYS A 30 25.21 9.01 -2.21
CA CYS A 30 23.87 8.83 -2.76
C CYS A 30 22.89 9.79 -2.07
N ASP A 31 21.80 10.14 -2.76
CA ASP A 31 20.71 10.84 -2.11
C ASP A 31 20.16 10.02 -0.93
N ASP A 32 19.76 10.72 0.14
CA ASP A 32 19.26 10.10 1.37
C ASP A 32 18.03 9.22 1.12
N THR A 33 17.22 9.55 0.10
CA THR A 33 16.04 8.75 -0.28
C THR A 33 16.41 7.38 -0.88
N CYS A 34 17.60 7.23 -1.45
CA CYS A 34 18.10 5.91 -1.89
C CYS A 34 18.51 5.01 -0.70
N GLY A 35 18.70 5.56 0.51
CA GLY A 35 19.17 4.79 1.67
C GLY A 35 20.54 4.13 1.45
N ASN A 36 21.48 4.86 0.84
CA ASN A 36 22.81 4.39 0.40
C ASN A 36 22.79 3.32 -0.72
N LYS A 37 21.64 3.07 -1.34
CA LYS A 37 21.49 2.10 -2.44
C LYS A 37 21.36 2.81 -3.78
N CYS A 38 22.48 3.35 -4.28
CA CYS A 38 22.57 3.91 -5.62
C CYS A 38 23.69 3.25 -6.45
N ASP A 39 23.60 3.37 -7.77
CA ASP A 39 24.64 2.94 -8.69
C ASP A 39 25.93 3.73 -8.46
N GLN A 40 27.06 3.02 -8.46
CA GLN A 40 28.38 3.56 -8.10
C GLN A 40 29.04 4.41 -9.20
N VAL A 41 28.42 4.51 -10.38
CA VAL A 41 28.94 5.24 -11.55
C VAL A 41 28.07 6.47 -11.83
N TYR A 42 26.76 6.31 -11.76
CA TYR A 42 25.81 7.35 -12.15
C TYR A 42 25.01 7.93 -10.99
N GLY A 43 24.98 7.26 -9.83
CA GLY A 43 24.22 7.72 -8.67
C GLY A 43 22.71 7.42 -8.73
N TYR A 44 22.24 6.71 -9.75
CA TYR A 44 20.83 6.35 -9.88
C TYR A 44 20.42 5.45 -8.72
N CYS A 45 19.30 5.75 -8.04
CA CYS A 45 18.83 4.88 -6.97
C CYS A 45 18.53 3.49 -7.55
N THR A 46 19.13 2.46 -6.97
CA THR A 46 18.82 1.05 -7.27
C THR A 46 17.81 0.48 -6.29
N SER A 47 17.60 1.17 -5.17
CA SER A 47 16.61 0.88 -4.15
C SER A 47 16.38 2.13 -3.31
N CYS A 48 15.42 2.08 -2.39
CA CYS A 48 15.00 3.23 -1.60
C CYS A 48 14.95 2.91 -0.11
N LYS A 49 15.09 3.96 0.70
CA LYS A 49 14.82 3.93 2.13
C LYS A 49 13.33 3.64 2.40
N LEU A 50 13.02 3.14 3.59
CA LEU A 50 11.63 2.96 4.05
C LEU A 50 10.82 4.26 3.87
N GLY A 51 9.61 4.13 3.32
CA GLY A 51 8.73 5.26 3.02
C GLY A 51 8.89 5.83 1.61
N TYR A 52 9.75 5.23 0.77
CA TYR A 52 10.03 5.69 -0.59
C TYR A 52 10.00 4.54 -1.60
N VAL A 53 9.62 4.87 -2.83
CA VAL A 53 9.64 3.98 -4.00
C VAL A 53 10.52 4.55 -5.11
N LEU A 54 11.04 3.69 -5.97
CA LEU A 54 11.77 4.12 -7.16
C LEU A 54 10.84 4.91 -8.08
N LYS A 55 11.36 5.98 -8.67
CA LYS A 55 10.64 6.69 -9.74
C LYS A 55 10.50 5.83 -10.99
N LEU A 56 9.53 6.18 -11.83
CA LEU A 56 9.40 5.54 -13.15
C LEU A 56 10.64 5.79 -14.03
N ASP A 57 11.26 6.96 -13.87
CA ASP A 57 12.56 7.22 -14.45
C ASP A 57 13.66 6.45 -13.69
N LYS A 58 14.21 5.45 -14.37
CA LYS A 58 15.29 4.59 -13.85
C LYS A 58 16.63 5.31 -13.70
N GLN A 59 16.77 6.51 -14.26
CA GLN A 59 17.95 7.36 -14.15
C GLN A 59 17.79 8.41 -13.03
N SER A 60 16.77 8.27 -12.18
CA SER A 60 16.59 9.19 -11.06
C SER A 60 17.64 8.98 -9.99
N LEU A 61 18.26 10.08 -9.56
CA LEU A 61 19.17 10.13 -8.40
C LEU A 61 18.42 10.10 -7.06
N ILE A 62 17.10 10.24 -7.08
CA ILE A 62 16.24 10.28 -5.89
C ILE A 62 15.06 9.33 -6.02
N CYS A 63 14.56 8.84 -4.90
CA CYS A 63 13.28 8.13 -4.82
C CYS A 63 12.13 9.12 -4.59
N GLU A 64 10.89 8.68 -4.77
CA GLU A 64 9.70 9.44 -4.40
C GLU A 64 9.00 8.82 -3.19
N SER A 65 8.34 9.63 -2.36
CA SER A 65 7.67 9.12 -1.16
C SER A 65 6.46 8.25 -1.53
N CYS A 66 6.05 7.33 -0.64
CA CYS A 66 4.85 6.51 -0.86
C CYS A 66 3.62 7.37 -1.20
N GLN A 67 3.46 8.53 -0.57
CA GLN A 67 2.35 9.46 -0.77
C GLN A 67 2.40 10.18 -2.13
N THR A 68 3.60 10.38 -2.71
CA THR A 68 3.73 10.95 -4.06
C THR A 68 3.40 9.90 -5.12
N PHE A 69 3.84 8.65 -4.89
CA PHE A 69 3.49 7.51 -5.72
C PHE A 69 1.98 7.25 -5.76
N ASP A 70 1.32 7.29 -4.60
CA ASP A 70 -0.13 7.18 -4.46
C ASP A 70 -0.58 7.98 -3.21
N PRO A 71 -1.42 9.02 -3.36
CA PRO A 71 -1.86 9.87 -2.24
C PRO A 71 -2.61 9.13 -1.12
N ASN A 72 -3.17 7.95 -1.41
CA ASN A 72 -3.88 7.12 -0.43
C ASN A 72 -2.97 6.06 0.20
N CYS A 73 -1.69 6.02 -0.18
CA CYS A 73 -0.73 5.07 0.35
C CYS A 73 -0.10 5.54 1.66
N GLN A 74 -0.28 4.76 2.72
CA GLN A 74 0.30 5.02 4.03
C GLN A 74 1.71 4.45 4.13
N THR A 75 1.89 3.19 3.72
CA THR A 75 3.21 2.53 3.66
C THR A 75 3.38 1.80 2.34
N CYS A 76 4.57 1.87 1.78
CA CYS A 76 4.94 1.19 0.55
C CYS A 76 6.02 0.14 0.80
N LYS A 77 6.16 -0.76 -0.16
CA LYS A 77 7.02 -1.93 -0.06
C LYS A 77 8.48 -1.52 0.09
N GLU A 78 9.16 -2.24 0.95
CA GLU A 78 10.60 -2.07 1.14
C GLU A 78 11.36 -2.36 -0.15
N ASN A 79 12.56 -1.80 -0.24
CA ASN A 79 13.47 -1.93 -1.37
C ASN A 79 13.10 -1.15 -2.63
N GLY A 80 12.12 -0.25 -2.55
CA GLY A 80 11.83 0.71 -3.62
C GLY A 80 10.87 0.20 -4.70
N GLU A 81 10.23 -0.96 -4.50
CA GLU A 81 9.17 -1.42 -5.39
C GLU A 81 7.97 -0.46 -5.31
N ARG A 82 7.42 -0.11 -6.48
CA ARG A 82 6.24 0.78 -6.60
C ARG A 82 4.95 0.06 -6.21
N LYS A 83 4.85 -0.30 -4.93
CA LYS A 83 3.73 -1.04 -4.37
C LYS A 83 3.39 -0.53 -2.99
N CYS A 84 2.14 -0.13 -2.80
CA CYS A 84 1.57 0.15 -1.49
C CYS A 84 1.28 -1.15 -0.73
N LEU A 85 1.62 -1.17 0.55
CA LEU A 85 1.33 -2.28 1.46
C LEU A 85 0.14 -1.97 2.36
N THR A 86 0.06 -0.73 2.85
CA THR A 86 -1.08 -0.26 3.64
C THR A 86 -1.60 1.06 3.11
N CYS A 87 -2.92 1.16 3.01
CA CYS A 87 -3.60 2.36 2.55
C CYS A 87 -4.23 3.11 3.73
N VAL A 88 -4.50 4.39 3.52
CA VAL A 88 -5.26 5.21 4.47
C VAL A 88 -6.70 4.70 4.59
N ASN A 89 -7.42 5.18 5.61
CA ASN A 89 -8.83 4.85 5.83
C ASN A 89 -9.66 5.01 4.53
N LYS A 90 -10.56 4.06 4.28
CA LYS A 90 -11.44 3.92 3.10
C LYS A 90 -10.76 3.36 1.86
N TYR A 91 -9.49 2.97 1.95
CA TYR A 91 -8.74 2.39 0.85
C TYR A 91 -8.08 1.09 1.25
N ARG A 92 -7.76 0.27 0.25
CA ARG A 92 -7.03 -1.00 0.36
C ARG A 92 -6.06 -1.18 -0.80
N PRO A 93 -5.03 -2.02 -0.65
CA PRO A 93 -4.11 -2.33 -1.74
C PRO A 93 -4.82 -3.15 -2.82
N ALA A 94 -4.67 -2.74 -4.07
CA ALA A 94 -5.01 -3.53 -5.24
C ALA A 94 -3.86 -4.45 -5.66
N SER A 95 -4.15 -5.41 -6.54
CA SER A 95 -3.16 -6.36 -7.05
C SER A 95 -1.99 -5.70 -7.77
N ASN A 96 -2.22 -4.56 -8.42
CA ASN A 96 -1.21 -3.73 -9.08
C ASN A 96 -0.35 -2.89 -8.10
N GLY A 97 -0.67 -2.92 -6.80
CA GLY A 97 0.06 -2.18 -5.77
C GLY A 97 -0.38 -0.74 -5.55
N THR A 98 -1.45 -0.25 -6.19
CA THR A 98 -2.04 1.08 -5.84
C THR A 98 -3.15 0.91 -4.81
N CYS A 99 -3.52 1.99 -4.15
CA CYS A 99 -4.66 2.03 -3.25
C CYS A 99 -5.96 2.29 -4.01
N ILE A 100 -6.92 1.40 -3.82
CA ILE A 100 -8.29 1.55 -4.35
C ILE A 100 -9.28 1.68 -3.20
N LYS A 101 -10.44 2.27 -3.45
CA LYS A 101 -11.47 2.39 -2.42
C LYS A 101 -11.91 1.01 -1.91
N CYS A 102 -12.28 0.96 -0.63
CA CYS A 102 -13.01 -0.17 -0.08
C CYS A 102 -14.31 -0.41 -0.85
N ASP A 103 -14.82 -1.64 -0.80
CA ASP A 103 -16.08 -1.98 -1.43
C ASP A 103 -17.25 -1.16 -0.85
N SER A 104 -18.23 -0.82 -1.68
CA SER A 104 -19.39 -0.02 -1.28
C SER A 104 -20.28 -0.69 -0.23
N THR A 105 -20.16 -2.00 -0.05
CA THR A 105 -20.87 -2.74 1.00
C THR A 105 -20.22 -2.60 2.38
N CYS A 106 -19.00 -2.07 2.47
CA CYS A 106 -18.39 -1.69 3.74
C CYS A 106 -18.94 -0.32 4.20
N LEU A 107 -19.39 -0.19 5.45
CA LEU A 107 -20.09 1.02 5.94
C LEU A 107 -19.26 2.30 5.86
N ASP A 108 -18.07 2.27 6.48
CA ASP A 108 -17.22 3.45 6.62
C ASP A 108 -15.77 3.18 6.26
N ASN A 109 -15.31 1.93 6.40
CA ASN A 109 -13.92 1.56 6.24
C ASN A 109 -13.76 0.05 5.99
N CYS A 110 -12.61 -0.31 5.47
CA CYS A 110 -12.09 -1.66 5.45
C CYS A 110 -10.67 -1.65 6.04
N ASP A 111 -10.17 -2.81 6.42
CA ASP A 111 -8.78 -2.93 6.86
C ASP A 111 -7.83 -2.46 5.74
N GLY A 112 -6.95 -1.51 6.06
CA GLY A 112 -6.09 -0.85 5.07
C GLY A 112 -5.00 -1.74 4.46
N THR A 113 -4.89 -3.00 4.89
CA THR A 113 -3.90 -3.98 4.41
C THR A 113 -4.56 -5.10 3.62
N SER A 114 -5.55 -5.75 4.21
CA SER A 114 -6.29 -6.88 3.65
C SER A 114 -7.50 -6.45 2.81
N GLY A 115 -8.04 -5.26 3.08
CA GLY A 115 -9.28 -4.78 2.48
C GLY A 115 -10.54 -5.40 3.06
N ILE A 116 -10.45 -6.19 4.12
CA ILE A 116 -11.60 -6.84 4.76
C ILE A 116 -12.51 -5.78 5.37
N CYS A 117 -13.82 -5.85 5.12
CA CYS A 117 -14.76 -4.91 5.73
C CYS A 117 -14.75 -5.10 7.26
N THR A 118 -14.50 -4.03 8.01
CA THR A 118 -14.64 -4.05 9.47
C THR A 118 -16.09 -3.84 9.88
N LYS A 119 -16.86 -3.12 9.06
CA LYS A 119 -18.30 -2.95 9.20
C LYS A 119 -19.03 -3.01 7.87
N CYS A 120 -20.28 -3.46 7.88
CA CYS A 120 -21.14 -3.55 6.70
C CYS A 120 -22.23 -2.47 6.71
N VAL A 121 -22.60 -1.97 5.52
CA VAL A 121 -23.76 -1.09 5.36
C VAL A 121 -25.06 -1.80 5.75
N SER A 122 -26.13 -1.04 5.99
CA SER A 122 -27.45 -1.61 6.25
C SER A 122 -27.89 -2.54 5.12
N GLY A 123 -28.47 -3.70 5.48
CA GLY A 123 -28.87 -4.74 4.53
C GLY A 123 -27.77 -5.78 4.23
N TYR A 124 -26.60 -5.67 4.85
CA TYR A 124 -25.48 -6.58 4.65
C TYR A 124 -24.90 -7.09 5.98
N VAL A 125 -24.29 -8.28 5.94
CA VAL A 125 -23.58 -8.92 7.05
C VAL A 125 -22.17 -9.36 6.63
N PRO A 126 -21.23 -9.53 7.57
CA PRO A 126 -19.92 -10.08 7.22
C PRO A 126 -20.01 -11.53 6.71
N HIS A 127 -19.16 -11.88 5.75
CA HIS A 127 -18.93 -13.28 5.37
C HIS A 127 -18.25 -14.07 6.51
N LYS A 128 -18.39 -15.40 6.48
CA LYS A 128 -17.59 -16.37 7.25
C LYS A 128 -16.95 -17.33 6.24
N PRO A 129 -15.62 -17.31 6.04
CA PRO A 129 -14.65 -16.37 6.61
C PRO A 129 -14.85 -14.93 6.12
N GLN A 130 -14.29 -13.94 6.84
CA GLN A 130 -14.42 -12.53 6.47
C GLN A 130 -13.82 -12.25 5.09
N GLN A 131 -14.44 -11.32 4.35
CA GLN A 131 -14.05 -10.97 2.99
C GLN A 131 -14.00 -9.45 2.79
N THR A 132 -13.55 -9.03 1.61
CA THR A 132 -13.41 -7.62 1.22
C THR A 132 -14.71 -6.98 0.77
N ILE A 133 -15.79 -7.77 0.76
CA ILE A 133 -17.17 -7.38 0.50
C ILE A 133 -18.03 -7.94 1.62
N CYS A 134 -19.20 -7.36 1.85
CA CYS A 134 -20.21 -7.93 2.73
C CYS A 134 -21.28 -8.71 1.94
N GLN A 135 -21.93 -9.66 2.62
CA GLN A 135 -22.98 -10.50 2.06
C GLN A 135 -24.34 -9.84 2.29
N GLU A 136 -25.21 -9.76 1.28
CA GLU A 136 -26.58 -9.27 1.51
C GLU A 136 -27.33 -10.20 2.48
N CYS A 137 -28.20 -9.60 3.28
CA CYS A 137 -29.02 -10.30 4.26
C CYS A 137 -29.83 -11.45 3.69
N THR A 138 -30.43 -11.25 2.52
CA THR A 138 -31.28 -12.22 1.81
C THR A 138 -30.51 -13.43 1.31
N TYR A 139 -29.22 -13.29 1.02
CA TYR A 139 -28.35 -14.42 0.67
C TYR A 139 -27.82 -15.15 1.91
N PHE A 140 -27.65 -14.44 3.03
CA PHE A 140 -27.27 -15.05 4.30
C PHE A 140 -28.40 -15.91 4.86
N ASP A 141 -29.61 -15.35 4.90
CA ASP A 141 -30.82 -16.04 5.29
C ASP A 141 -31.94 -15.54 4.38
N THR A 142 -32.47 -16.44 3.54
CA THR A 142 -33.58 -16.13 2.61
C THR A 142 -34.83 -15.64 3.32
N SER A 143 -34.92 -15.84 4.63
CA SER A 143 -36.01 -15.39 5.49
C SER A 143 -35.74 -14.04 6.16
N SER A 144 -34.53 -13.49 6.03
CA SER A 144 -34.15 -12.20 6.59
C SER A 144 -34.50 -11.06 5.63
N ILE A 145 -35.22 -10.07 6.14
CA ILE A 145 -35.47 -8.79 5.45
C ILE A 145 -34.35 -7.82 5.80
N ASN A 146 -34.05 -7.68 7.11
CA ASN A 146 -32.95 -6.86 7.61
C ASN A 146 -32.11 -7.65 8.62
N CYS A 147 -30.81 -7.40 8.62
CA CYS A 147 -29.87 -7.92 9.61
C CYS A 147 -29.33 -6.81 10.52
N ALA A 148 -28.71 -7.23 11.61
CA ALA A 148 -28.10 -6.32 12.57
C ALA A 148 -26.96 -5.49 11.95
N THR A 149 -26.92 -4.20 12.28
CA THR A 149 -25.91 -3.23 11.79
C THR A 149 -24.64 -3.20 12.66
N ASN A 150 -24.57 -4.05 13.69
CA ASN A 150 -23.43 -4.18 14.59
C ASN A 150 -22.41 -5.23 14.10
N ASN A 151 -22.47 -5.62 12.82
CA ASN A 151 -21.63 -6.65 12.18
C ASN A 151 -21.76 -8.06 12.76
N THR A 152 -22.84 -8.34 13.47
CA THR A 152 -23.21 -9.71 13.78
C THR A 152 -23.98 -10.31 12.60
N ARG A 153 -23.83 -11.62 12.39
CA ARG A 153 -24.60 -12.35 11.38
C ARG A 153 -25.98 -12.72 11.95
N THR A 154 -26.81 -11.73 12.23
CA THR A 154 -28.09 -11.91 12.93
C THR A 154 -29.23 -11.24 12.17
N CYS A 155 -30.31 -11.99 11.87
CA CYS A 155 -31.57 -11.42 11.37
C CYS A 155 -32.21 -10.58 12.47
N VAL A 156 -32.60 -9.34 12.17
CA VAL A 156 -33.38 -8.49 13.10
C VAL A 156 -34.85 -8.40 12.68
N ASN A 157 -35.12 -8.37 11.38
CA ASN A 157 -36.46 -8.43 10.82
C ASN A 157 -36.53 -9.60 9.85
N CYS A 158 -37.32 -10.61 10.18
CA CYS A 158 -37.50 -11.78 9.34
C CYS A 158 -38.88 -11.74 8.65
N LYS A 159 -39.09 -12.59 7.64
CA LYS A 159 -40.37 -12.73 6.94
C LYS A 159 -41.50 -13.10 7.92
N ILE A 160 -42.73 -12.81 7.51
CA ILE A 160 -43.94 -13.00 8.33
C ILE A 160 -43.99 -14.45 8.87
N GLN A 161 -44.33 -14.60 10.16
CA GLN A 161 -44.32 -15.87 10.93
C GLN A 161 -42.93 -16.44 11.29
N MET A 162 -41.84 -15.68 11.13
CA MET A 162 -40.50 -16.10 11.54
C MET A 162 -39.92 -15.19 12.63
N TYR A 163 -39.15 -15.78 13.54
CA TYR A 163 -38.47 -15.07 14.63
C TYR A 163 -36.97 -15.39 14.61
N PRO A 164 -36.09 -14.44 14.94
CA PRO A 164 -34.67 -14.72 15.09
C PRO A 164 -34.47 -15.81 16.14
N SER A 165 -33.90 -16.95 15.74
CA SER A 165 -33.44 -17.94 16.72
C SER A 165 -32.25 -17.36 17.46
N ALA A 166 -32.23 -17.43 18.79
CA ALA A 166 -31.02 -17.18 19.55
C ALA A 166 -29.97 -18.21 19.12
N GLN A 167 -29.01 -17.81 18.28
CA GLN A 167 -27.97 -18.73 17.84
C GLN A 167 -27.14 -19.11 19.07
N GLN A 168 -27.20 -20.39 19.45
CA GLN A 168 -26.19 -21.00 20.28
C GLN A 168 -24.85 -20.80 19.59
N ASN A 169 -23.87 -20.25 20.30
CA ASN A 169 -22.49 -20.17 19.86
C ASN A 169 -22.03 -21.57 19.41
N GLY A 170 -21.79 -21.74 18.10
CA GLY A 170 -21.31 -22.98 17.51
C GLY A 170 -20.79 -22.72 16.11
N ASP A 171 -19.46 -22.71 16.01
CA ASP A 171 -18.58 -22.79 14.83
C ASP A 171 -18.45 -21.57 13.87
#